data_AF-A0A968FPG7-F1
#
_entry.id   AF-A0A968FPG7-F1
#
_cell.length_a   1.000
_cell.length_b   1.000
_cell.length_c   1.000
_cell.angle_alpha   90.00
_cell.angle_beta   90.00
_cell.angle_gamma   90.00
#
_symmetry.space_group_name_H-M   'P 1'
#
loop_
_entity.id
_entity.type
_entity.pdbx_description
1 polymer ?
#
loop_
_entity_poly.entity_id
_entity_poly.type
_entity_poly.pdbx_seq_one_letter_code
_entity_poly.pdbx_strand_id
1 'polypeptide(L)' 'GTHEVVDSDTCDVLVAPLNDVKEWIRDLLVRHRVSLYEERKHRGFLRGLVVRHSQGTGETLVGLTDHQAAKKS' A
#
# COMPACT_ATOMS: atom_id res chain seq x y z
N GLY A 1 -6.96 -13.77 -14.01
CA GLY A 1 -6.84 -12.58 -13.15
C GLY A 1 -6.10 -11.50 -13.92
N THR A 2 -6.79 -10.41 -14.25
CA THR A 2 -6.20 -9.25 -14.92
C THR A 2 -5.44 -8.46 -13.86
N HIS A 3 -4.12 -8.32 -13.98
CA HIS A 3 -3.30 -7.56 -13.03
C HIS A 3 -3.48 -6.05 -13.26
N GLU A 4 -4.73 -5.61 -13.39
CA GLU A 4 -5.12 -4.21 -13.54
C GLU A 4 -5.46 -3.65 -12.16
N VAL A 5 -4.76 -2.59 -11.79
CA VAL A 5 -5.02 -1.85 -10.56
C VAL A 5 -6.31 -1.06 -10.76
N VAL A 6 -7.34 -1.40 -9.99
CA VAL A 6 -8.60 -0.63 -9.93
C VAL A 6 -8.46 0.39 -8.81
N ASP A 7 -8.49 1.68 -9.14
CA ASP A 7 -8.49 2.74 -8.14
C ASP A 7 -9.85 2.81 -7.46
N SER A 8 -9.86 2.91 -6.13
CA SER A 8 -11.09 3.02 -5.36
C SER A 8 -10.84 3.85 -4.11
N ASP A 9 -11.44 5.03 -4.09
CA ASP A 9 -11.32 6.03 -3.02
C ASP A 9 -11.90 5.50 -1.71
N THR A 10 -12.99 4.72 -1.79
CA THR A 10 -13.69 4.14 -0.65
C THR A 10 -13.95 2.66 -0.87
N CYS A 11 -13.53 1.82 0.07
CA CYS A 11 -13.94 0.43 0.10
C CYS A 11 -15.00 0.24 1.18
N ASP A 12 -16.23 -0.05 0.78
CA ASP A 12 -17.38 -0.25 1.70
C ASP A 12 -17.22 -1.49 2.59
N VAL A 13 -16.30 -2.39 2.23
CA VAL A 13 -15.92 -3.57 3.03
C VAL A 13 -14.89 -3.20 4.11
N LEU A 14 -14.16 -2.10 3.94
CA LEU A 14 -13.14 -1.64 4.88
C LEU A 14 -13.76 -0.65 5.87
N VAL A 15 -13.53 -0.89 7.15
CA VAL A 15 -13.90 0.03 8.24
C VAL A 15 -13.27 1.41 8.04
N ALA A 16 -13.96 2.48 8.44
CA ALA A 16 -13.54 3.87 8.21
C ALA A 16 -12.07 4.18 8.56
N PRO A 17 -11.50 3.70 9.70
CA PRO A 17 -10.09 3.93 10.02
C PRO A 17 -9.10 3.37 9.00
N LEU A 18 -9.46 2.29 8.28
CA LEU A 18 -8.60 1.76 7.22
C LEU A 18 -8.64 2.63 5.96
N ASN A 19 -9.78 3.23 5.63
CA ASN A 19 -9.87 4.14 4.49
C ASN A 19 -9.07 5.42 4.76
N ASP A 20 -9.15 5.99 5.96
CA ASP A 20 -8.39 7.18 6.34
C ASP A 20 -6.87 6.93 6.31
N VAL A 21 -6.42 5.80 6.86
CA VAL A 21 -5.00 5.42 6.86
C VAL A 21 -4.50 5.16 5.43
N LYS A 22 -5.32 4.52 4.59
CA LYS A 22 -4.98 4.26 3.18
C LYS A 22 -4.74 5.58 2.42
N GLU A 23 -5.66 6.54 2.54
CA GLU A 23 -5.53 7.83 1.84
C GLU A 23 -4.40 8.69 2.42
N TRP A 24 -4.21 8.69 3.74
CA TRP A 24 -3.06 9.37 4.34
C TRP A 24 -1.71 8.83 3.84
N ILE A 25 -1.60 7.50 3.67
CA ILE A 25 -0.40 6.88 3.09
C ILE A 25 -0.26 7.25 1.62
N ARG A 26 -1.35 7.25 0.83
CA ARG A 26 -1.33 7.68 -0.57
C ARG A 26 -0.74 9.09 -0.70
N ASP A 27 -1.23 10.03 0.09
CA ASP A 27 -0.74 11.42 0.12
C ASP A 27 0.74 11.50 0.51
N LEU A 28 1.17 10.68 1.47
CA LEU A 28 2.58 10.61 1.88
C LEU A 28 3.48 10.11 0.73
N LEU A 29 3.07 9.08 0.01
CA LEU A 29 3.82 8.55 -1.13
C LEU A 29 3.93 9.55 -2.27
N VAL A 30 2.85 10.29 -2.57
CA VAL A 30 2.85 11.37 -3.57
C VAL A 30 3.79 12.50 -3.16
N ARG A 31 3.68 13.00 -1.91
CA ARG A 31 4.52 14.10 -1.40
C ARG A 31 6.00 13.76 -1.42
N HIS A 32 6.37 12.53 -1.07
CA HIS A 32 7.76 12.08 -1.08
C HIS A 32 8.24 11.52 -2.43
N ARG A 33 7.39 11.54 -3.46
CA ARG A 33 7.69 10.99 -4.80
C ARG A 33 8.22 9.56 -4.75
N VAL A 34 7.63 8.74 -3.88
CA VAL A 34 8.00 7.33 -3.76
C VAL A 34 7.61 6.61 -5.04
N SER A 35 8.57 5.95 -5.67
CA SER A 35 8.29 5.18 -6.89
C SER A 35 7.53 3.90 -6.54
N LEU A 36 6.35 3.72 -7.14
CA LEU A 36 5.57 2.50 -7.03
C LEU A 36 6.11 1.42 -7.97
N TYR A 37 6.04 0.17 -7.55
CA TYR A 37 6.50 -0.96 -8.34
C TYR A 37 5.59 -1.21 -9.55
N GLU A 38 6.18 -1.18 -10.74
CA GLU A 38 5.55 -1.50 -12.02
C GLU A 38 5.95 -2.93 -12.42
N GLU A 39 5.02 -3.87 -12.27
CA GLU A 39 5.29 -5.31 -12.47
C GLU A 39 5.80 -5.63 -13.88
N ARG A 40 5.29 -4.93 -14.90
CA ARG A 40 5.68 -5.14 -16.31
C ARG A 40 7.11 -4.70 -16.61
N LYS A 41 7.63 -3.72 -15.86
CA LYS A 41 8.97 -3.15 -16.07
C LYS A 41 9.98 -3.57 -15.01
N HIS A 42 9.55 -4.28 -13.96
CA HIS A 42 10.37 -4.63 -12.80
C HIS A 42 11.13 -3.43 -12.20
N ARG A 43 10.45 -2.28 -12.11
CA ARG A 43 11.03 -1.01 -11.63
C ARG A 43 10.12 -0.39 -10.59
N GLY A 44 10.70 0.38 -9.67
CA GLY A 44 9.99 1.04 -8.58
C GLY A 44 10.33 0.42 -7.22
N PHE A 45 10.16 1.22 -6.17
CA PHE A 45 10.60 0.90 -4.81
C PHE A 45 9.50 0.21 -4.00
N LEU A 46 8.33 0.82 -3.88
CA LEU A 46 7.25 0.29 -3.04
C LEU A 46 6.39 -0.71 -3.83
N ARG A 47 6.31 -1.95 -3.33
CA ARG A 47 5.56 -3.05 -3.94
C ARG A 47 4.20 -3.28 -3.32
N GLY A 48 4.06 -3.08 -2.01
CA GLY A 48 2.81 -3.36 -1.33
C GLY A 48 2.62 -2.54 -0.06
N LEU A 49 1.36 -2.32 0.27
CA LEU A 49 0.90 -1.72 1.50
C LEU A 49 -0.07 -2.70 2.17
N VAL A 50 0.20 -3.03 3.43
CA VAL A 50 -0.66 -3.85 4.29
C VAL A 50 -1.09 -3.00 5.46
N VAL A 51 -2.40 -2.80 5.61
CA VAL A 51 -2.98 -2.11 6.78
C VAL A 51 -3.82 -3.12 7.54
N ARG A 52 -3.58 -3.24 8.85
CA ARG A 52 -4.38 -4.04 9.78
C ARG A 52 -4.83 -3.16 10.93
N HIS A 53 -6.10 -3.22 11.28
CA HIS A 53 -6.65 -2.49 12.42
C HIS A 53 -7.36 -3.45 13.35
N SER A 54 -7.09 -3.30 14.65
CA SER A 54 -7.78 -4.01 15.71
C SER A 54 -8.96 -3.20 16.21
N GLN A 55 -10.18 -3.64 15.95
CA GLN A 55 -11.39 -2.99 16.48
C GLN A 55 -11.46 -3.03 18.01
N GLY A 56 -10.89 -4.07 18.63
CA GLY A 56 -10.92 -4.25 20.09
C GLY A 56 -9.94 -3.36 20.85
N THR A 57 -8.80 -3.01 20.24
CA THR A 57 -7.76 -2.18 20.88
C THR A 57 -7.63 -0.79 20.26
N GLY A 58 -8.23 -0.56 19.09
CA GLY A 58 -8.09 0.69 18.31
C GLY A 58 -6.72 0.83 17.61
N GLU A 59 -5.83 -0.15 17.74
CA GLU A 59 -4.48 -0.08 17.21
C GLU A 59 -4.44 -0.38 15.70
N THR A 60 -3.58 0.35 15.00
CA THR A 60 -3.35 0.18 13.56
C THR A 60 -1.91 -0.18 13.27
N LEU A 61 -1.71 -1.28 12.56
CA LEU A 61 -0.42 -1.69 12.00
C LEU A 61 -0.39 -1.35 10.51
N VAL A 62 0.69 -0.68 10.10
CA VAL A 62 0.99 -0.37 8.70
C VAL A 62 2.29 -1.07 8.32
N GLY A 63 2.23 -1.94 7.31
CA GLY A 63 3.37 -2.62 6.72
C GLY A 63 3.60 -2.15 5.29
N LEU A 64 4.83 -1.74 4.99
CA LEU A 64 5.27 -1.39 3.64
C LEU A 64 6.23 -2.48 3.15
N THR A 65 6.01 -2.99 1.94
CA THR A 65 6.91 -3.96 1.31
C THR A 65 7.55 -3.35 0.09
N ASP A 66 8.87 -3.46 -0.03
CA ASP A 66 9.61 -3.02 -1.19
C ASP A 66 9.81 -4.18 -2.20
N HIS A 67 10.20 -3.82 -3.42
CA HIS A 67 10.77 -4.79 -4.33
C HIS A 67 12.30 -4.83 -4.14
N GLN A 68 12.78 -5.74 -3.29
CA GLN A 68 14.20 -6.09 -3.26
C GLN A 68 14.52 -6.90 -4.52
N ALA A 69 15.33 -6.34 -5.43
CA ALA A 69 16.06 -7.17 -6.38
C ALA A 69 16.88 -8.18 -5.56
N ALA A 70 16.69 -9.47 -5.80
CA ALA A 70 17.33 -10.53 -5.03
C ALA A 70 18.82 -10.21 -4.83
N LYS A 71 19.26 -10.06 -3.58
CA LYS A 71 20.69 -10.09 -3.26
C LYS A 71 21.19 -11.47 -3.68
N LYS A 72 21.84 -11.57 -4.84
CA LYS A 72 22.67 -12.73 -5.17
C LYS A 72 23.81 -12.73 -4.15
N SER A 73 23.74 -13.68 -3.21
CA SER A 73 24.88 -14.09 -2.39
C SER A 73 25.87 -14.90 -3.22
#